data_AF-A0A239DCU8-F1
#
_entry.id   AF-A0A239DCU8-F1
#
_cell.length_a   1.000
_cell.length_b   1.000
_cell.length_c   1.000
_cell.angle_alpha   90.00
_cell.angle_beta   90.00
_cell.angle_gamma   90.00
#
_symmetry.space_group_name_H-M   'P 1'
#
loop_
_entity.id
_entity.type
_entity.pdbx_description
1 polymer ?
#
loop_
_entity_poly.entity_id
_entity_poly.type
_entity_poly.pdbx_seq_one_letter_code
_entity_poly.pdbx_strand_id
1 'polypeptide(L)'
;MQEPEYILEDAAAVVFQSIPKDLQKKLSYLAIMEILETEFEFLEQCHIAASPDSVVDILIEVPVKLDEEAMEYYIINQCAKKDIYLSYEDIQAILNAELIYLEQQGLLDDEVPGKYLN
;
A
#
# COMPACT_ATOMS: atom_id res chain seq x y z
N MET A 1 7.36 10.23 22.68
CA MET A 1 7.56 9.38 21.49
C MET A 1 6.65 9.98 20.43
N GLN A 2 7.18 10.28 19.24
CA GLN A 2 6.32 10.53 18.08
C GLN A 2 5.70 9.18 17.70
N GLU A 3 4.41 9.19 17.39
CA GLU A 3 3.74 8.02 16.81
C GLU A 3 4.37 7.75 15.44
N PRO A 4 4.54 6.46 15.05
CA PRO A 4 5.04 6.13 13.74
C PRO A 4 4.07 6.69 12.68
N GLU A 5 4.62 7.36 11.68
CA GLU A 5 3.86 8.07 10.65
C GLU A 5 4.17 7.45 9.28
N TYR A 6 3.13 7.26 8.47
CA TYR A 6 3.28 6.82 7.09
C TYR A 6 3.64 8.02 6.20
N ILE A 7 4.80 7.97 5.55
CA ILE A 7 5.29 8.99 4.61
C ILE A 7 5.32 8.38 3.20
N LEU A 8 4.45 8.87 2.31
CA LEU A 8 4.26 8.32 0.96
C LEU A 8 5.55 8.28 0.13
N GLU A 9 6.34 9.35 0.18
CA GLU A 9 7.61 9.44 -0.56
C GLU A 9 8.62 8.38 -0.11
N ASP A 10 8.70 8.15 1.21
CA ASP A 10 9.61 7.15 1.78
C ASP A 10 9.13 5.73 1.46
N ALA A 11 7.82 5.48 1.58
CA ALA A 11 7.21 4.22 1.18
C ALA A 11 7.48 3.90 -0.29
N ALA A 12 7.22 4.85 -1.18
CA ALA A 12 7.49 4.70 -2.62
C ALA A 12 8.96 4.43 -2.91
N ALA A 13 9.88 5.02 -2.13
CA ALA A 13 11.32 4.81 -2.30
C ALA A 13 11.72 3.39 -1.90
N VAL A 14 11.18 2.87 -0.81
CA VAL A 14 11.38 1.48 -0.38
C VAL A 14 10.76 0.51 -1.38
N VAL A 15 9.52 0.74 -1.81
CA VAL A 15 8.85 -0.10 -2.81
C VAL A 15 9.67 -0.16 -4.09
N PHE A 16 10.08 0.97 -4.66
CA PHE A 16 10.85 0.99 -5.90
C PHE A 16 12.17 0.21 -5.80
N GLN A 17 12.80 0.20 -4.63
CA GLN A 17 14.03 -0.56 -4.39
C GLN A 17 13.78 -2.07 -4.24
N SER A 18 12.63 -2.44 -3.67
CA SER A 18 12.28 -3.81 -3.28
C SER A 18 11.54 -4.61 -4.36
N ILE A 19 10.82 -3.97 -5.28
CA ILE A 19 10.10 -4.67 -6.35
C ILE A 19 11.06 -5.32 -7.38
N PRO A 20 10.61 -6.35 -8.12
CA PRO A 20 11.42 -7.02 -9.14
C PRO A 20 11.97 -6.05 -10.21
N LYS A 21 13.18 -6.32 -10.72
CA LYS A 21 13.87 -5.43 -11.67
C LYS A 21 13.10 -5.17 -12.96
N ASP A 22 12.29 -6.11 -13.41
CA ASP A 22 11.47 -5.90 -14.62
C ASP A 22 10.29 -4.96 -14.35
N LEU A 23 9.73 -4.99 -13.14
CA LEU A 23 8.73 -4.02 -12.71
C LEU A 23 9.34 -2.62 -12.49
N GLN A 24 10.57 -2.53 -11.96
CA GLN A 24 11.31 -1.25 -11.86
C GLN A 24 11.55 -0.58 -13.22
N LYS A 25 11.68 -1.36 -14.30
CA LYS A 25 11.82 -0.80 -15.67
C LYS A 25 10.49 -0.33 -16.24
N LYS A 26 9.37 -0.92 -15.78
CA LYS A 26 8.02 -0.64 -16.24
C LYS A 26 7.42 0.58 -15.53
N LEU A 27 7.70 0.74 -14.24
CA LEU A 27 7.12 1.77 -13.39
C LEU A 27 8.12 2.88 -13.09
N SER A 28 7.65 4.11 -13.18
CA SER A 28 8.37 5.25 -12.64
C SER A 28 8.12 5.37 -11.13
N TYR A 29 8.99 6.09 -10.44
CA TYR A 29 8.79 6.43 -9.04
C TYR A 29 7.46 7.14 -8.80
N LEU A 30 7.07 8.08 -9.69
CA LEU A 30 5.78 8.76 -9.63
C LEU A 30 4.61 7.80 -9.78
N ALA A 31 4.73 6.81 -10.66
CA ALA A 31 3.69 5.79 -10.82
C ALA A 31 3.50 4.96 -9.55
N ILE A 32 4.58 4.66 -8.81
CA ILE A 32 4.48 3.96 -7.52
C ILE A 32 3.78 4.82 -6.48
N MET A 33 4.11 6.11 -6.38
CA MET A 33 3.39 7.02 -5.48
C MET A 33 1.90 7.05 -5.79
N GLU A 34 1.53 7.16 -7.07
CA GLU A 34 0.11 7.16 -7.48
C GLU A 34 -0.60 5.83 -7.15
N ILE A 35 0.10 4.70 -7.22
CA ILE A 35 -0.44 3.38 -6.84
C ILE A 35 -0.73 3.33 -5.35
N LEU A 36 0.24 3.71 -4.51
CA LEU A 36 0.10 3.71 -3.05
C LEU A 36 -0.96 4.73 -2.60
N GLU A 37 -1.02 5.91 -3.21
CA GLU A 37 -2.08 6.89 -2.94
C GLU A 37 -3.47 6.32 -3.27
N THR A 38 -3.58 5.58 -4.39
CA THR A 38 -4.83 4.92 -4.79
C THR A 38 -5.25 3.82 -3.80
N GLU A 39 -4.29 3.12 -3.20
CA GLU A 39 -4.57 2.18 -2.11
C GLU A 39 -5.16 2.90 -0.89
N PHE A 40 -4.56 4.01 -0.46
CA PHE A 40 -5.11 4.79 0.65
C PHE A 40 -6.52 5.30 0.36
N GLU A 41 -6.81 5.77 -0.85
CA GLU A 41 -8.17 6.15 -1.25
C GLU A 41 -9.18 5.01 -1.05
N PHE A 42 -8.78 3.76 -1.29
CA PHE A 42 -9.62 2.59 -1.04
C PHE A 42 -9.78 2.32 0.45
N LEU A 43 -8.68 2.34 1.22
CA LEU A 43 -8.71 2.14 2.66
C LEU A 43 -9.58 3.20 3.36
N GLU A 44 -9.57 4.44 2.90
CA GLU A 44 -10.46 5.51 3.37
C GLU A 44 -11.93 5.23 3.04
N GLN A 45 -12.23 4.75 1.82
CA GLN A 45 -13.59 4.33 1.44
C GLN A 45 -14.10 3.16 2.29
N CYS A 46 -13.20 2.30 2.73
CA CYS A 46 -13.48 1.21 3.66
C CYS A 46 -13.51 1.65 5.13
N HIS A 47 -13.26 2.93 5.43
CA HIS A 47 -13.14 3.49 6.78
C HIS A 47 -12.04 2.82 7.64
N ILE A 48 -10.98 2.34 7.00
CA ILE A 48 -9.80 1.71 7.63
C ILE A 48 -8.69 2.73 7.89
N ALA A 49 -8.63 3.77 7.06
CA ALA A 49 -7.69 4.88 7.20
C ALA A 49 -8.45 6.21 7.22
N ALA A 50 -7.89 7.21 7.88
CA ALA A 50 -8.35 8.59 7.80
C ALA A 50 -7.16 9.49 7.45
N SER A 51 -7.22 10.17 6.30
CA SER A 51 -6.33 11.30 5.99
C SER A 51 -7.07 12.61 6.26
N PRO A 52 -6.71 13.38 7.30
CA PRO A 52 -7.31 14.69 7.47
C PRO A 52 -6.67 15.73 6.55
N ASP A 53 -5.37 15.63 6.25
CA ASP A 53 -4.61 16.59 5.42
C ASP A 53 -3.11 16.15 5.30
N SER A 54 -2.81 15.02 4.65
CA SER A 54 -1.43 14.49 4.40
C SER A 54 -0.74 13.76 5.57
N VAL A 55 -1.48 13.40 6.62
CA VAL A 55 -1.03 12.47 7.67
C VAL A 55 -2.08 11.38 7.74
N VAL A 56 -1.73 10.15 7.34
CA VAL A 56 -2.67 9.04 7.39
C VAL A 56 -2.63 8.44 8.79
N ASP A 57 -3.66 8.73 9.59
CA ASP A 57 -3.93 8.00 10.82
C ASP A 57 -4.64 6.70 10.45
N ILE A 58 -3.90 5.58 10.44
CA ILE A 58 -4.48 4.25 10.22
C ILE A 58 -5.16 3.80 11.51
N LEU A 59 -6.42 4.19 11.69
CA LEU A 59 -7.28 3.62 12.73
C LEU A 59 -7.78 2.26 12.27
N ILE A 60 -7.02 1.19 12.52
CA ILE A 60 -7.46 -0.19 12.28
C ILE A 60 -8.56 -0.54 13.30
N GLU A 61 -9.79 -0.06 13.11
CA GLU A 61 -10.95 -0.54 13.84
C GLU A 61 -11.35 -1.93 13.29
N VAL A 62 -10.95 -2.98 14.01
CA VAL A 62 -11.33 -4.37 13.74
C VAL A 62 -12.84 -4.55 14.05
N PRO A 63 -13.66 -5.22 13.20
CA PRO A 63 -13.28 -6.11 12.10
C PRO A 63 -13.85 -5.62 10.75
N VAL A 64 -13.20 -4.68 10.08
CA VAL A 64 -13.37 -4.58 8.63
C VAL A 64 -12.53 -5.71 8.02
N LYS A 65 -13.20 -6.73 7.46
CA LYS A 65 -12.50 -7.68 6.58
C LYS A 65 -12.11 -6.90 5.33
N LEU A 66 -10.84 -6.54 5.22
CA LEU A 66 -10.29 -6.02 3.97
C LEU A 66 -10.44 -7.11 2.91
N ASP A 67 -11.15 -6.80 1.84
CA ASP A 67 -11.23 -7.66 0.66
C ASP A 67 -10.06 -7.30 -0.25
N GLU A 68 -8.97 -8.07 -0.11
CA GLU A 68 -7.73 -7.85 -0.86
C GLU A 68 -7.97 -7.90 -2.38
N GLU A 69 -8.82 -8.81 -2.86
CA GLU A 69 -9.14 -8.92 -4.29
C GLU A 69 -9.89 -7.68 -4.79
N ALA A 70 -10.81 -7.14 -3.97
CA ALA A 70 -11.50 -5.90 -4.29
C ALA A 70 -10.55 -4.68 -4.31
N MET A 71 -9.59 -4.63 -3.38
CA MET A 71 -8.56 -3.59 -3.33
C MET A 71 -7.65 -3.64 -4.55
N GLU A 72 -7.10 -4.82 -4.88
CA GLU A 72 -6.26 -5.02 -6.06
C GLU A 72 -7.00 -4.60 -7.34
N TYR A 73 -8.26 -5.04 -7.48
CA TYR A 73 -9.09 -4.67 -8.62
C TYR A 73 -9.34 -3.15 -8.69
N TYR A 74 -9.61 -2.51 -7.55
CA TYR A 74 -9.79 -1.06 -7.48
C TYR A 74 -8.53 -0.33 -7.95
N ILE A 75 -7.36 -0.69 -7.41
CA ILE A 75 -6.08 -0.06 -7.74
C ILE A 75 -5.80 -0.19 -9.24
N ILE A 76 -5.93 -1.39 -9.81
CA ILE A 76 -5.73 -1.61 -11.25
C ILE A 76 -6.64 -0.71 -12.09
N ASN A 77 -7.92 -0.63 -11.74
CA ASN A 77 -8.89 0.13 -12.51
C ASN A 77 -8.65 1.65 -12.43
N GLN A 78 -8.27 2.18 -11.27
CA GLN A 78 -7.95 3.61 -11.13
C GLN A 78 -6.62 3.96 -11.80
N CYS A 79 -5.59 3.13 -11.64
CA CYS A 79 -4.29 3.33 -12.28
C CYS A 79 -4.40 3.29 -13.81
N ALA A 80 -5.25 2.43 -14.36
CA ALA A 80 -5.48 2.37 -15.81
C ALA A 80 -6.06 3.68 -16.38
N LYS A 81 -6.80 4.47 -15.59
CA LYS A 81 -7.30 5.80 -15.99
C LYS A 81 -6.20 6.87 -16.00
N LYS A 82 -5.07 6.60 -15.32
CA LYS A 82 -3.86 7.43 -15.27
C LYS A 82 -2.75 6.89 -16.21
N ASP A 83 -3.10 6.04 -17.18
CA ASP A 83 -2.17 5.37 -18.11
C ASP A 83 -1.12 4.45 -17.44
N ILE A 84 -1.40 3.96 -16.22
CA ILE A 84 -0.58 2.99 -15.49
C ILE A 84 -1.25 1.61 -15.58
N TYR A 85 -0.68 0.71 -16.40
CA TYR A 85 -1.24 -0.62 -16.63
C TYR A 85 -0.54 -1.68 -15.79
N LEU A 86 -1.28 -2.28 -14.85
CA LEU A 86 -0.76 -3.25 -13.87
C LEU A 86 -1.47 -4.59 -14.02
N SER A 87 -0.74 -5.68 -13.85
CA SER A 87 -1.32 -7.01 -13.62
C SER A 87 -1.57 -7.21 -12.12
N TYR A 88 -2.30 -8.26 -11.77
CA TYR A 88 -2.44 -8.69 -10.37
C TYR A 88 -1.07 -9.03 -9.75
N GLU A 89 -0.18 -9.69 -10.50
CA GLU A 89 1.17 -10.00 -10.03
C GLU A 89 2.00 -8.72 -9.76
N ASP A 90 1.82 -7.68 -10.60
CA ASP A 90 2.48 -6.39 -10.41
C ASP A 90 2.03 -5.72 -9.10
N ILE A 91 0.72 -5.71 -8.83
CA ILE A 91 0.15 -5.14 -7.59
C ILE A 91 0.63 -5.92 -6.37
N GLN A 92 0.57 -7.26 -6.40
CA GLN A 92 1.05 -8.08 -5.30
C GLN A 92 2.52 -7.82 -5.00
N ALA A 93 3.37 -7.65 -6.02
CA ALA A 93 4.76 -7.30 -5.81
C ALA A 93 4.93 -5.93 -5.14
N ILE A 94 4.08 -4.95 -5.47
CA ILE A 94 4.10 -3.61 -4.89
C ILE A 94 3.63 -3.63 -3.44
N LEU A 95 2.48 -4.24 -3.15
CA LEU A 95 1.93 -4.31 -1.78
C LEU A 95 2.86 -5.10 -0.85
N ASN A 96 3.41 -6.23 -1.32
CA ASN A 96 4.41 -6.97 -0.54
C ASN A 96 5.68 -6.15 -0.28
N ALA A 97 6.08 -5.30 -1.22
CA ALA A 97 7.23 -4.42 -1.04
C ALA A 97 6.93 -3.26 -0.08
N GLU A 98 5.67 -2.83 0.01
CA GLU A 98 5.23 -1.83 0.98
C GLU A 98 5.20 -2.39 2.41
N LEU A 99 4.82 -3.66 2.60
CA LEU A 99 4.91 -4.30 3.92
C LEU A 99 6.30 -4.15 4.55
N ILE A 100 7.36 -4.18 3.73
CA ILE A 100 8.74 -3.94 4.20
C ILE A 100 8.89 -2.53 4.78
N TYR A 101 8.29 -1.53 4.15
CA TYR A 101 8.29 -0.16 4.68
C TYR A 101 7.52 -0.06 6.00
N LEU A 102 6.32 -0.66 6.05
CA LEU A 102 5.48 -0.67 7.26
C LEU A 102 6.20 -1.36 8.43
N GLU A 103 6.88 -2.49 8.18
CA GLU A 103 7.75 -3.17 9.15
C GLU A 103 8.88 -2.25 9.64
N GLN A 104 9.57 -1.57 8.73
CA GLN A 104 10.69 -0.68 9.07
C GLN A 104 10.27 0.53 9.92
N GLN A 105 9.06 1.04 9.71
CA GLN A 105 8.50 2.14 10.50
C GLN A 105 7.85 1.68 11.81
N GLY A 106 7.76 0.37 12.06
CA GLY A 106 7.02 -0.17 13.21
C GLY A 106 5.53 0.14 13.17
N LEU A 107 4.96 0.27 11.95
CA LEU A 107 3.54 0.47 11.71
C LEU A 107 2.74 -0.84 11.70
N LEU A 108 3.44 -1.98 11.67
CA LEU A 108 2.84 -3.29 11.90
C LEU A 108 2.99 -3.65 13.37
N ASP A 109 1.88 -4.01 14.03
CA ASP A 109 1.91 -4.52 15.40
C ASP A 109 2.69 -5.86 15.44
N ASP A 110 3.63 -5.98 16.40
CA ASP A 110 4.35 -7.23 16.71
C ASP A 110 3.39 -8.39 17.12
N GLU A 111 2.11 -8.07 17.36
CA GLU A 111 1.03 -9.01 17.69
C GLU A 111 0.18 -9.43 16.47
N VAL A 112 0.78 -9.63 15.30
CA VAL A 112 0.17 -10.51 14.28
C VAL A 112 0.75 -11.93 14.43
N PRO A 113 0.23 -12.78 15.34
CA PRO A 113 0.66 -14.17 15.44
C PRO A 113 0.20 -14.91 14.18
N GLY A 114 1.13 -15.14 13.26
CA GLY A 114 1.17 -16.19 12.23
C GLY A 114 -0.15 -16.93 11.93
N LYS A 115 -1.15 -16.23 11.39
CA LYS A 115 -2.44 -16.84 11.01
C LYS A 115 -2.93 -16.53 9.60
N TYR A 116 -2.04 -16.07 8.72
CA TYR A 116 -2.30 -15.99 7.28
C TYR A 116 -1.58 -17.09 6.48
N LEU A 117 -0.96 -18.06 7.15
CA LEU A 117 -0.48 -19.31 6.56
C LEU A 117 -1.35 -20.47 7.05
N ASN A 118 -2.51 -20.68 6.42
CA ASN A 118 -3.18 -21.98 6.25
C ASN A 118 -4.37 -21.87 5.30
#